data_AF-A0A7S3HEG6-F1
#
_entry.id   AF-A0A7S3HEG6-F1
#
_cell.length_a   1.000
_cell.length_b   1.000
_cell.length_c   1.000
_cell.angle_alpha   90.00
_cell.angle_beta   90.00
_cell.angle_gamma   90.00
#
_symmetry.space_group_name_H-M   'P 1'
#
loop_
_entity.id
_entity.type
_entity.pdbx_description
1 polymer ?
#
loop_
_entity_poly.entity_id
_entity_poly.type
_entity_poly.pdbx_seq_one_letter_code
_entity_poly.pdbx_strand_id
1 'polypeptide(L)'
;RSRVSTQKITLISLQPDLSHLYGCADMSDTNAHVVLFQSNKFFWRTRNSIDVTIVQYNALNVTEIISYEPSIDKEAPRIYLNSKVLVTKLDYEEIASKVGAAKQRNAPTQTAEFTSDITNQAMSDYILNR
;
A
#
# COMPACT_ATOMS: atom_id res chain seq x y z
N ARG A 1 -25.12 29.25 4.97
CA ARG A 1 -25.82 27.95 4.82
C ARG A 1 -25.34 27.31 3.52
N SER A 2 -24.34 26.44 3.59
CA SER A 2 -23.70 25.83 2.41
C SER A 2 -24.37 24.49 2.08
N ARG A 3 -24.75 24.28 0.81
CA ARG A 3 -25.39 23.05 0.33
C ARG A 3 -24.30 22.00 0.12
N VAL A 4 -24.30 20.97 0.97
CA VAL A 4 -23.45 19.79 0.78
C VAL A 4 -24.09 18.93 -0.31
N SER A 5 -23.46 18.92 -1.49
CA SER A 5 -23.83 18.06 -2.61
C SER A 5 -23.34 16.64 -2.33
N THR A 6 -24.27 15.72 -2.10
CA THR A 6 -23.97 14.31 -1.84
C THR A 6 -23.78 13.60 -3.18
N GLN A 7 -22.52 13.33 -3.55
CA GLN A 7 -22.23 12.50 -4.73
C GLN A 7 -22.44 11.02 -4.40
N LYS A 8 -23.28 10.38 -5.20
CA LYS A 8 -23.67 8.97 -5.08
C LYS A 8 -22.56 8.09 -5.68
N ILE A 9 -21.77 7.45 -4.82
CA ILE A 9 -20.74 6.49 -5.23
C ILE A 9 -21.45 5.17 -5.59
N THR A 10 -21.35 4.77 -6.84
CA THR A 10 -21.90 3.50 -7.34
C THR A 10 -20.83 2.44 -7.19
N LEU A 11 -21.01 1.50 -6.26
CA LEU A 11 -20.16 0.32 -6.09
C LEU A 11 -20.48 -0.67 -7.20
N ILE A 12 -19.61 -0.76 -8.20
CA ILE A 12 -19.68 -1.79 -9.24
C ILE A 12 -18.94 -3.01 -8.70
N SER A 13 -19.69 -4.03 -8.31
CA SER A 13 -19.15 -5.35 -8.00
C SER A 13 -18.72 -6.00 -9.31
N LEU A 14 -17.42 -6.04 -9.56
CA LEU A 14 -16.81 -6.80 -10.65
C LEU A 14 -16.17 -8.05 -10.04
N GLN A 15 -16.81 -9.19 -10.21
CA GLN A 15 -16.13 -10.48 -10.07
C GLN A 15 -15.81 -11.01 -11.47
N PRO A 16 -14.56 -10.88 -11.95
CA PRO A 16 -14.17 -11.56 -13.18
C PRO A 16 -13.92 -13.05 -12.87
N ASP A 17 -14.71 -13.92 -13.51
CA ASP A 17 -14.42 -15.34 -13.61
C ASP A 17 -13.18 -15.53 -14.52
N LEU A 18 -12.04 -15.82 -13.90
CA LEU A 18 -10.74 -16.00 -14.54
C LEU A 18 -10.31 -17.48 -14.59
N SER A 19 -11.22 -18.42 -14.40
CA SER A 19 -10.89 -19.86 -14.29
C SER A 19 -10.36 -20.49 -15.60
N HIS A 20 -10.55 -19.84 -16.75
CA HIS A 20 -10.27 -20.43 -18.07
C HIS A 20 -8.96 -19.98 -18.76
N LEU A 21 -8.16 -19.09 -18.16
CA LEU A 21 -6.95 -18.53 -18.81
C LEU A 21 -5.60 -19.01 -18.24
N TYR A 22 -5.59 -19.92 -17.27
CA TYR A 22 -4.35 -20.47 -16.73
C TYR A 22 -3.89 -21.71 -17.50
N GLY A 23 -3.34 -21.46 -18.69
CA GLY A 23 -2.44 -22.40 -19.35
C GLY A 23 -1.20 -22.67 -18.50
N CYS A 24 -0.66 -23.88 -18.62
CA CYS A 24 0.48 -24.43 -17.89
C CYS A 24 1.81 -23.70 -18.20
N ALA A 25 1.89 -22.41 -17.88
CA ALA A 25 3.11 -21.64 -17.83
C ALA A 25 3.78 -21.85 -16.47
N ASP A 26 5.10 -22.04 -16.47
CA ASP A 26 5.94 -22.25 -15.30
C ASP A 26 5.51 -21.45 -14.05
N MET A 27 5.12 -22.18 -12.99
CA MET A 27 4.72 -21.67 -11.68
C MET A 27 5.89 -21.10 -10.85
N SER A 28 6.90 -20.48 -11.48
CA SER A 28 8.04 -19.86 -10.77
C SER A 28 8.05 -18.34 -10.82
N ASP A 29 7.19 -17.69 -11.61
CA ASP A 29 6.90 -16.27 -11.43
C ASP A 29 5.88 -16.13 -10.31
N THR A 30 6.36 -16.31 -9.07
CA THR A 30 5.67 -15.81 -7.88
C THR A 30 5.24 -14.38 -8.17
N ASN A 31 3.94 -14.14 -8.27
CA ASN A 31 3.36 -12.80 -8.29
C ASN A 31 3.97 -12.02 -7.13
N ALA A 32 5.02 -11.24 -7.44
CA ALA A 32 5.88 -10.62 -6.45
C ALA A 32 5.08 -9.50 -5.81
N HIS A 33 4.41 -9.85 -4.72
CA HIS A 33 3.79 -8.91 -3.83
C HIS A 33 4.84 -8.45 -2.82
N VAL A 34 4.86 -7.16 -2.55
CA VAL A 34 5.78 -6.56 -1.59
C VAL A 34 4.95 -6.07 -0.42
N VAL A 35 5.29 -6.53 0.79
CA VAL A 35 4.70 -5.98 2.00
C VAL A 35 5.39 -4.66 2.28
N LEU A 36 4.67 -3.56 2.08
CA LEU A 36 5.19 -2.21 2.27
C LEU A 36 5.26 -1.85 3.76
N PHE A 37 4.28 -2.32 4.53
CA PHE A 37 4.12 -1.98 5.93
C PHE A 37 3.33 -3.05 6.67
N GLN A 38 3.77 -3.39 7.88
CA GLN A 38 3.05 -4.26 8.79
C GLN A 38 3.26 -3.76 10.21
N SER A 39 2.20 -3.27 10.84
CA SER A 39 2.24 -2.79 12.23
C SER A 39 0.84 -2.71 12.81
N ASN A 40 0.72 -2.24 14.04
CA ASN A 40 -0.54 -1.93 14.68
C ASN A 40 -0.73 -0.42 14.86
N LYS A 41 -1.97 0.05 14.75
CA LYS A 41 -2.35 1.45 15.01
C LYS A 41 -3.31 1.50 16.18
N PHE A 42 -2.91 2.22 17.23
CA PHE A 42 -3.75 2.43 18.40
C PHE A 42 -4.62 3.68 18.24
N PHE A 43 -5.94 3.51 18.33
CA PHE A 43 -6.93 4.57 18.25
C PHE A 43 -7.36 5.01 19.65
N TRP A 44 -6.72 6.05 20.18
CA TRP A 44 -6.92 6.49 21.56
C TRP A 44 -8.37 6.83 21.94
N ARG A 45 -9.18 7.30 20.97
CA ARG A 45 -10.59 7.65 21.20
C ARG A 45 -11.46 6.43 21.45
N THR A 46 -11.26 5.35 20.70
CA THR A 46 -12.01 4.10 20.83
C THR A 46 -11.33 3.11 21.76
N ARG A 47 -10.06 3.36 22.15
CA ARG A 47 -9.20 2.45 22.91
C ARG A 47 -8.96 1.11 22.21
N ASN A 48 -9.09 1.07 20.87
CA ASN A 48 -8.87 -0.13 20.08
C ASN A 48 -7.51 -0.08 19.37
N SER A 49 -6.87 -1.23 19.26
CA SER A 49 -5.71 -1.45 18.39
C SER A 49 -6.17 -2.17 17.14
N ILE A 50 -5.76 -1.70 15.97
CA ILE A 50 -6.04 -2.35 14.68
C ILE A 50 -4.70 -2.71 14.06
N ASP A 51 -4.55 -3.96 13.65
CA ASP A 51 -3.40 -4.44 12.90
C ASP A 51 -3.59 -4.04 11.43
N VAL A 52 -2.60 -3.37 10.86
CA VAL A 52 -2.64 -2.84 9.49
C VAL A 52 -1.48 -3.43 8.70
N THR A 53 -1.83 -4.06 7.58
CA THR A 53 -0.87 -4.58 6.60
C THR A 53 -1.12 -3.91 5.26
N ILE A 54 -0.08 -3.36 4.66
CA ILE A 54 -0.12 -2.73 3.33
C ILE A 54 0.69 -3.60 2.37
N VAL A 55 0.03 -4.08 1.32
CA VAL A 55 0.63 -4.99 0.33
C VAL A 55 0.53 -4.36 -1.05
N GLN A 56 1.63 -4.38 -1.80
CA GLN A 56 1.68 -3.92 -3.18
C GLN A 56 1.72 -5.10 -4.14
N TYR A 57 0.79 -5.14 -5.08
CA TYR A 57 0.74 -6.09 -6.19
C TYR A 57 1.25 -5.43 -7.46
N ASN A 58 2.53 -5.62 -7.76
CA ASN A 58 3.20 -4.98 -8.90
C ASN A 58 2.56 -5.35 -10.24
N ALA A 59 2.18 -6.62 -10.43
CA ALA A 59 1.52 -7.09 -11.65
C ALA A 59 0.16 -6.40 -11.91
N LEU A 60 -0.57 -6.08 -10.85
CA LEU A 60 -1.91 -5.49 -10.93
C LEU A 60 -1.90 -3.95 -10.82
N ASN A 61 -0.77 -3.35 -10.46
CA ASN A 61 -0.67 -1.93 -10.09
C ASN A 61 -1.67 -1.51 -9.00
N VAL A 62 -1.88 -2.41 -8.03
CA VAL A 62 -2.80 -2.21 -6.91
C VAL A 62 -2.04 -2.29 -5.59
N THR A 63 -2.34 -1.35 -4.69
CA THR A 63 -1.91 -1.38 -3.29
C THR A 63 -3.13 -1.73 -2.45
N GLU A 64 -3.08 -2.87 -1.78
CA GLU A 64 -4.12 -3.37 -0.88
C GLU A 64 -3.78 -2.99 0.56
N ILE A 65 -4.80 -2.57 1.31
CA ILE A 65 -4.71 -2.30 2.74
C ILE A 65 -5.64 -3.28 3.45
N ILE A 66 -5.04 -4.09 4.30
CA ILE A 66 -5.72 -5.10 5.13
C ILE A 66 -5.71 -4.57 6.56
N SER A 67 -6.89 -4.49 7.17
CA SER A 67 -7.06 -4.07 8.55
C SER A 67 -7.72 -5.19 9.34
N TYR A 68 -7.14 -5.56 10.47
CA TYR A 68 -7.62 -6.63 11.33
C TYR A 68 -7.78 -6.13 12.76
N GLU A 69 -8.93 -6.41 13.37
CA GLU A 69 -9.22 -6.03 14.76
C GLU A 69 -9.12 -7.26 15.68
N PRO A 70 -8.03 -7.39 16.47
CA PRO A 70 -7.80 -8.58 17.29
C PRO A 70 -8.77 -8.73 18.46
N SER A 71 -9.44 -7.66 18.89
CA SER A 71 -10.38 -7.71 20.02
C SER A 71 -11.69 -8.44 19.69
N ILE A 72 -12.09 -8.41 18.42
CA ILE A 72 -13.32 -9.06 17.91
C ILE A 72 -13.04 -10.14 16.88
N ASP A 73 -11.76 -10.47 16.66
CA ASP A 73 -11.28 -11.48 15.70
C ASP A 73 -11.92 -11.29 14.32
N LYS A 74 -11.83 -10.06 13.79
CA LYS A 74 -12.51 -9.67 12.55
C LYS A 74 -11.63 -8.84 11.64
N GLU A 75 -11.59 -9.25 10.37
CA GLU A 75 -11.01 -8.46 9.29
C GLU A 75 -12.02 -7.39 8.80
N ALA A 76 -11.56 -6.15 8.65
CA ALA A 76 -12.36 -5.09 8.05
C ALA A 76 -12.37 -5.21 6.51
N PRO A 77 -13.34 -4.58 5.82
CA PRO A 77 -13.35 -4.56 4.36
C PRO A 77 -12.02 -4.04 3.78
N ARG A 78 -11.43 -4.81 2.87
CA ARG A 78 -10.15 -4.47 2.23
C ARG A 78 -10.28 -3.24 1.36
N ILE A 79 -9.24 -2.41 1.37
CA ILE A 79 -9.19 -1.18 0.57
C ILE A 79 -8.15 -1.38 -0.53
N TYR A 80 -8.55 -1.15 -1.78
CA TYR A 80 -7.67 -1.24 -2.94
C TYR A 80 -7.43 0.16 -3.51
N LEU A 81 -6.16 0.52 -3.63
CA LEU A 81 -5.70 1.79 -4.17
C LEU A 81 -4.92 1.56 -5.47
N ASN A 82 -5.02 2.49 -6.41
CA ASN A 82 -4.22 2.44 -7.62
C ASN A 82 -2.78 2.89 -7.31
N SER A 83 -1.80 2.00 -7.45
CA SER A 83 -0.40 2.29 -7.11
C SER A 83 0.20 3.40 -7.96
N LYS A 84 -0.21 3.54 -9.24
CA LYS A 84 0.27 4.63 -10.10
C LYS A 84 -0.17 6.00 -9.58
N VAL A 85 -1.43 6.09 -9.13
CA VAL A 85 -1.95 7.33 -8.54
C VAL A 85 -1.24 7.65 -7.23
N LEU A 86 -0.99 6.65 -6.39
CA LEU A 86 -0.22 6.83 -5.14
C LEU A 86 1.18 7.39 -5.40
N VAL A 87 1.90 6.84 -6.37
CA VAL A 87 3.25 7.30 -6.75
C VAL A 87 3.23 8.77 -7.19
N THR A 88 2.20 9.25 -7.88
CA THR A 88 2.09 10.68 -8.24
C THR A 88 1.84 11.62 -7.06
N LYS A 89 1.49 11.08 -5.88
CA LYS A 89 1.24 11.86 -4.66
C LYS A 89 2.43 11.90 -3.70
N LEU A 90 3.50 11.14 -3.99
CA LEU A 90 4.72 11.14 -3.18
C LEU A 90 5.52 12.42 -3.41
N ASP A 91 6.18 12.88 -2.35
CA ASP A 91 7.10 14.00 -2.40
C ASP A 91 8.47 13.51 -2.92
N TYR A 92 8.73 13.74 -4.21
CA TYR A 92 9.98 13.35 -4.84
C TYR A 92 11.19 14.14 -4.33
N GLU A 93 11.00 15.36 -3.81
CA GLU A 93 12.08 16.16 -3.25
C GLU A 93 12.57 15.56 -1.94
N GLU A 94 11.64 15.13 -1.08
CA GLU A 94 11.98 14.43 0.17
C GLU A 94 12.71 13.11 -0.10
N ILE A 95 12.21 12.30 -1.06
CA ILE A 95 12.84 11.03 -1.44
C ILE A 95 14.25 11.26 -1.98
N ALA A 96 14.42 12.22 -2.90
CA ALA A 96 15.73 12.56 -3.46
C ALA A 96 16.72 13.04 -2.39
N SER A 97 16.24 13.83 -1.42
CA SER A 97 17.05 14.29 -0.28
C SER A 97 17.54 13.14 0.59
N LYS A 98 16.66 12.17 0.93
CA LYS A 98 17.03 10.97 1.70
C LYS A 98 18.04 10.09 0.96
N VAL A 99 17.85 9.90 -0.34
CA VAL A 99 18.79 9.14 -1.19
C VAL A 99 20.15 9.84 -1.27
N GLY A 100 20.16 11.18 -1.42
CA GLY A 100 21.38 11.99 -1.44
C GLY A 100 22.17 11.94 -0.12
N ALA A 101 21.47 12.03 1.01
CA ALA A 101 22.07 11.94 2.34
C ALA A 101 22.71 10.56 2.61
N ALA A 102 22.09 9.47 2.13
CA ALA A 102 22.64 8.12 2.27
C ALA A 102 23.93 7.93 1.45
N LYS A 103 23.97 8.50 0.24
CA LYS A 103 25.15 8.45 -0.64
C LYS A 103 26.40 9.09 0.00
N GLN A 104 26.23 10.12 0.82
CA GLN A 104 27.35 10.81 1.49
C GLN A 104 27.96 10.00 2.65
N ARG A 105 27.26 8.98 3.17
CA ARG A 105 27.69 8.22 4.37
C ARG A 105 28.50 6.96 4.04
N ASN A 106 28.88 6.73 2.78
CA ASN A 106 29.57 5.51 2.33
C ASN A 106 28.87 4.20 2.77
N ALA A 107 27.54 4.22 2.96
CA ALA A 107 26.78 3.00 3.21
C ALA A 107 26.82 2.13 1.94
N PRO A 108 26.90 0.79 2.06
CA PRO A 108 26.96 -0.12 0.92
C PRO A 108 25.74 0.11 0.01
N THR A 109 26.00 0.69 -1.14
CA THR A 109 25.05 1.13 -2.16
C THR A 109 24.56 -0.06 -2.98
N GLN A 110 23.74 -0.93 -2.38
CA GLN A 110 22.73 -1.64 -3.17
C GLN A 110 21.65 -0.62 -3.55
N THR A 111 21.99 0.24 -4.52
CA THR A 111 21.25 1.48 -4.82
C THR A 111 19.79 1.21 -5.19
N ALA A 112 19.51 0.05 -5.80
CA ALA A 112 18.15 -0.33 -6.18
C ALA A 112 17.27 -0.68 -4.98
N GLU A 113 17.73 -1.60 -4.12
CA GLU A 113 16.98 -2.05 -2.93
C GLU A 113 16.73 -0.89 -1.96
N PHE A 114 17.74 -0.06 -1.73
CA PHE A 114 17.61 1.09 -0.85
C PHE A 114 16.61 2.13 -1.37
N THR A 115 16.61 2.38 -2.69
CA THR A 115 15.65 3.32 -3.28
C THR A 115 14.23 2.77 -3.21
N SER A 116 14.04 1.45 -3.42
CA SER A 116 12.74 0.81 -3.20
C SER A 116 12.29 0.92 -1.75
N ASP A 117 13.17 0.71 -0.77
CA ASP A 117 12.80 0.81 0.65
C ASP A 117 12.37 2.22 1.05
N ILE A 118 13.12 3.26 0.63
CA ILE A 118 12.71 4.65 0.87
C ILE A 118 11.36 4.94 0.22
N THR A 119 11.15 4.46 -1.01
CA THR A 119 9.90 4.71 -1.75
C THR A 119 8.73 3.99 -1.09
N ASN A 120 8.93 2.75 -0.65
CA ASN A 120 7.95 1.94 0.05
C ASN A 120 7.57 2.59 1.38
N GLN A 121 8.56 3.07 2.14
CA GLN A 121 8.34 3.81 3.38
C GLN A 121 7.56 5.11 3.15
N ALA A 122 7.95 5.91 2.14
CA ALA A 122 7.22 7.13 1.80
C ALA A 122 5.77 6.84 1.39
N MET A 123 5.54 5.72 0.69
CA MET A 123 4.20 5.28 0.32
C MET A 123 3.36 4.86 1.53
N SER A 124 3.92 4.07 2.46
CA SER A 124 3.22 3.71 3.68
C SER A 124 2.92 4.92 4.55
N ASP A 125 3.87 5.85 4.68
CA ASP A 125 3.70 7.07 5.48
C ASP A 125 2.59 7.96 4.90
N TYR A 126 2.53 8.08 3.57
CA TYR A 126 1.46 8.81 2.89
C TYR A 126 0.08 8.20 3.20
N ILE A 127 -0.04 6.86 3.12
CA ILE A 127 -1.30 6.14 3.40
C ILE A 127 -1.71 6.31 4.86
N LEU A 128 -0.76 6.20 5.81
CA LEU A 128 -1.05 6.21 7.25
C LEU A 128 -1.43 7.59 7.79
N ASN A 129 -1.00 8.66 7.11
CA ASN A 129 -1.24 10.05 7.49
C ASN A 129 -2.50 10.67 6.84
N ARG A 130 -3.29 9.88 6.11
CA ARG A 130 -4.50 10.36 5.43
C ARG A 130 -5.79 9.95 6.12
#